data_AF-A0A822BVY3-F1
#
_entry.id   AF-A0A822BVY3-F1
#
_cell.length_a   1.000
_cell.length_b   1.000
_cell.length_c   1.000
_cell.angle_alpha   90.00
_cell.angle_beta   90.00
_cell.angle_gamma   90.00
#
_symmetry.space_group_name_H-M   'P 1'
#
loop_
_entity.id
_entity.type
_entity.pdbx_description
1 polymer ?
#
loop_
_entity_poly.entity_id
_entity_poly.type
_entity_poly.pdbx_seq_one_letter_code
_entity_poly.pdbx_strand_id
1 'polypeptide(L)'
;MTINVNSSSKSNLQSHYGPSTSELILVLWVFTLFCEEIRQIRANKVHSLYKKIKVYLSIFWNKLDTLAIILFILGCILRFLPINQCFCFARIVLAIDLCIWYIRTLDIFSAIKRLGPKLVMIGEMIHDLKFFMLMLIVFILAFGVPAYSLLDGIEKHSWHMPRYIINFAYWQIFGELQEIDQIEKNYELSGYVMFFLLVAYMTVANILLINLLIAMFSNTFDRLHSDTNCIWKFQQYSLVCYELKRPLLPPPLIIISHIWRIIIYMFSHIIKIKWFYMKYIEEKNQAKKIKINKILTKQIEEIEDALGHEIYFFSLKNNQEQIDSNEERIYSPQEISSNKIKTLENQIQIIQNQVLTIVNF
;
A
#
# COMPACT_ATOMS: atom_id res chain seq x y z
N MET A 1 31.61 -38.51 29.99
CA MET A 1 30.54 -38.80 29.02
C MET A 1 30.09 -37.50 28.38
N THR A 2 30.85 -37.07 27.38
CA THR A 2 30.55 -35.90 26.54
C THR A 2 29.54 -36.34 25.48
N ILE A 3 28.28 -35.96 25.63
CA ILE A 3 27.28 -36.16 24.58
C ILE A 3 27.59 -35.14 23.47
N ASN A 4 28.34 -35.60 22.49
CA ASN A 4 28.59 -34.92 21.23
C ASN A 4 27.28 -34.95 20.41
N VAL A 5 26.33 -34.08 20.75
CA VAL A 5 25.11 -33.89 19.95
C VAL A 5 25.49 -33.04 18.74
N ASN A 6 25.80 -33.74 17.65
CA ASN A 6 26.00 -33.22 16.29
C ASN A 6 25.23 -31.92 16.02
N SER A 7 25.96 -30.80 15.90
CA SER A 7 25.46 -29.51 15.43
C SER A 7 24.88 -29.58 14.00
N SER A 8 25.27 -30.59 13.22
CA SER A 8 24.73 -30.90 11.89
C SER A 8 23.33 -31.54 11.92
N SER A 9 22.92 -32.16 13.03
CA SER A 9 21.58 -32.77 13.16
C SER A 9 20.51 -31.74 13.48
N LYS A 10 20.85 -30.70 14.26
CA LYS A 10 19.92 -29.59 14.59
C LYS A 10 19.64 -28.67 13.40
N SER A 11 20.59 -28.48 12.50
CA SER A 11 20.38 -27.66 11.28
C SER A 11 19.47 -28.34 10.26
N ASN A 12 19.48 -29.68 10.18
CA ASN A 12 18.67 -30.44 9.23
C ASN A 12 17.24 -30.71 9.74
N LEU A 13 16.97 -30.56 11.03
CA LEU A 13 15.65 -30.79 11.62
C LEU A 13 14.70 -29.57 11.53
N GLN A 14 15.20 -28.37 11.21
CA GLN A 14 14.38 -27.16 11.12
C GLN A 14 13.88 -26.84 9.71
N SER A 15 14.36 -27.51 8.66
CA SER A 15 14.00 -27.20 7.26
C SER A 15 12.66 -27.79 6.80
N HIS A 16 12.00 -28.64 7.61
CA HIS A 16 10.82 -29.41 7.19
C HIS A 16 9.51 -29.09 7.91
N TYR A 17 9.50 -28.14 8.85
CA TYR A 17 8.25 -27.64 9.41
C TYR A 17 7.85 -26.38 8.63
N GLY A 18 6.65 -26.42 8.03
CA GLY A 18 6.06 -25.24 7.37
C GLY A 18 5.97 -24.03 8.32
N PRO A 19 5.63 -22.83 7.80
CA PRO A 19 5.54 -21.64 8.63
C PRO A 19 4.61 -21.88 9.81
N SER A 20 5.06 -21.52 11.01
CA SER A 20 4.24 -21.60 12.21
C SER A 20 3.02 -20.68 12.08
N THR A 21 1.95 -21.01 12.79
CA THR A 21 0.73 -20.18 12.82
C THR A 21 1.04 -18.75 13.28
N SER A 22 1.95 -18.57 14.25
CA SER A 22 2.43 -17.26 14.71
C SER A 22 3.13 -16.46 13.61
N GLU A 23 3.91 -17.11 12.75
CA GLU A 23 4.60 -16.43 11.65
C GLU A 23 3.63 -16.01 10.55
N LEU A 24 2.61 -16.84 10.29
CA LEU A 24 1.56 -16.47 9.34
C LEU A 24 0.74 -15.28 9.85
N ILE A 25 0.41 -15.25 11.14
CA ILE A 25 -0.24 -14.09 11.78
C ILE A 25 0.64 -12.84 11.66
N LEU A 26 1.95 -12.97 11.89
CA LEU A 26 2.89 -11.86 11.81
C LEU A 26 3.00 -11.32 10.37
N VAL A 27 3.13 -12.21 9.38
CA VAL A 27 3.15 -11.81 7.96
C VAL A 27 1.86 -11.10 7.57
N LEU A 28 0.71 -11.63 8.02
CA LEU A 28 -0.58 -10.97 7.82
C LEU A 28 -0.61 -9.59 8.48
N TRP A 29 -0.11 -9.45 9.70
CA TRP A 29 -0.05 -8.17 10.41
C TRP A 29 0.82 -7.15 9.67
N VAL A 30 2.05 -7.51 9.29
CA VAL A 30 2.92 -6.59 8.53
C VAL A 30 2.30 -6.24 7.18
N PHE A 31 1.60 -7.17 6.54
CA PHE A 31 0.86 -6.90 5.31
C PHE A 31 -0.26 -5.85 5.52
N THR A 32 -0.95 -5.85 6.67
CA THR A 32 -1.91 -4.78 7.00
C THR A 32 -1.24 -3.41 7.13
N LEU A 33 -0.06 -3.36 7.75
CA LEU A 33 0.71 -2.12 7.91
C LEU A 33 1.17 -1.61 6.55
N PHE A 34 1.66 -2.50 5.68
CA PHE A 34 2.00 -2.15 4.30
C PHE A 34 0.81 -1.56 3.52
N CYS A 35 -0.37 -2.19 3.62
CA CYS A 35 -1.58 -1.67 3.00
C CYS A 35 -1.96 -0.27 3.53
N GLU A 36 -1.74 -0.03 4.83
CA GLU A 36 -1.98 1.25 5.46
C GLU A 36 -0.99 2.31 4.96
N GLU A 37 0.29 1.99 4.78
CA GLU A 37 1.27 2.90 4.18
C GLU A 37 0.95 3.23 2.72
N ILE A 38 0.50 2.25 1.92
CA ILE A 38 -0.02 2.53 0.56
C ILE A 38 -1.22 3.47 0.61
N ARG A 39 -2.14 3.27 1.57
CA ARG A 39 -3.31 4.15 1.75
C ARG A 39 -2.87 5.58 2.06
N GLN A 40 -1.88 5.75 2.94
CA GLN A 40 -1.31 7.06 3.30
C GLN A 40 -0.72 7.78 2.09
N ILE A 41 0.12 7.10 1.31
CA ILE A 41 0.72 7.65 0.10
C ILE A 41 -0.38 8.10 -0.87
N ARG A 42 -1.42 7.28 -1.07
CA ARG A 42 -2.51 7.60 -2.00
C ARG A 42 -3.39 8.75 -1.54
N ALA A 43 -3.63 8.89 -0.23
CA ALA A 43 -4.49 9.92 0.35
C ALA A 43 -3.95 11.36 0.18
N ASN A 44 -2.66 11.51 -0.16
CA ASN A 44 -2.08 12.81 -0.47
C ASN A 44 -2.72 13.43 -1.73
N LYS A 45 -3.03 14.73 -1.64
CA LYS A 45 -3.76 15.52 -2.67
C LYS A 45 -2.97 15.77 -3.97
N VAL A 46 -1.66 15.53 -3.98
CA VAL A 46 -0.77 15.82 -5.13
C VAL A 46 -1.09 14.87 -6.30
N HIS A 47 -1.21 15.33 -7.55
CA HIS A 47 -1.63 14.45 -8.65
C HIS A 47 -0.57 13.43 -9.11
N SER A 48 0.73 13.76 -9.04
CA SER A 48 1.82 12.89 -9.50
C SER A 48 2.28 11.91 -8.42
N LEU A 49 2.34 10.61 -8.75
CA LEU A 49 2.75 9.53 -7.84
C LEU A 49 4.19 9.72 -7.31
N TYR A 50 5.13 10.11 -8.17
CA TYR A 50 6.52 10.34 -7.75
C TYR A 50 6.61 11.45 -6.71
N LYS A 51 5.89 12.56 -6.93
CA LYS A 51 5.84 13.66 -5.96
C LYS A 51 5.16 13.23 -4.66
N LYS A 52 4.12 12.39 -4.70
CA LYS A 52 3.50 11.82 -3.48
C LYS A 52 4.50 11.03 -2.64
N ILE A 53 5.25 10.13 -3.27
CA ILE A 53 6.27 9.31 -2.60
C ILE A 53 7.38 10.19 -2.03
N LYS A 54 7.87 11.17 -2.79
CA LYS A 54 8.92 12.09 -2.32
C LYS A 54 8.47 12.91 -1.11
N VAL A 55 7.23 13.41 -1.11
CA VAL A 55 6.66 14.14 0.05
C VAL A 55 6.49 13.19 1.23
N TYR A 56 5.97 11.98 1.01
CA TYR A 56 5.80 10.99 2.08
C TYR A 56 7.14 10.61 2.73
N LEU A 57 8.17 10.34 1.91
CA LEU A 57 9.52 10.03 2.36
C LEU A 57 10.31 11.24 2.89
N SER A 58 9.72 12.44 2.96
CA SER A 58 10.40 13.57 3.61
C SER A 58 10.38 13.43 5.14
N ILE A 59 9.32 12.81 5.68
CA ILE A 59 9.09 12.62 7.12
C ILE A 59 9.97 11.49 7.64
N PHE A 60 10.66 11.71 8.77
CA PHE A 60 11.61 10.75 9.35
C PHE A 60 10.94 9.40 9.67
N TRP A 61 9.82 9.40 10.39
CA TRP A 61 9.11 8.18 10.77
C TRP A 61 8.63 7.36 9.57
N ASN A 62 8.15 8.02 8.52
CA ASN A 62 7.73 7.36 7.29
C ASN A 62 8.89 6.70 6.54
N LYS A 63 10.10 7.30 6.57
CA LYS A 63 11.31 6.65 6.03
C LYS A 63 11.64 5.37 6.82
N LEU A 64 11.51 5.43 8.15
CA LEU A 64 11.77 4.30 9.05
C LEU A 64 10.76 3.17 8.83
N ASP A 65 9.48 3.49 8.67
CA ASP A 65 8.42 2.52 8.33
C ASP A 65 8.66 1.86 6.96
N THR A 66 9.05 2.66 5.96
CA THR A 66 9.39 2.13 4.63
C THR A 66 10.60 1.19 4.71
N LEU A 67 11.61 1.54 5.48
CA LEU A 67 12.80 0.71 5.68
C LEU A 67 12.46 -0.61 6.38
N ALA A 68 11.66 -0.58 7.44
CA ALA A 68 11.20 -1.77 8.15
C ALA A 68 10.43 -2.72 7.23
N ILE A 69 9.46 -2.20 6.46
CA ILE A 69 8.68 -3.05 5.54
C ILE A 69 9.58 -3.68 4.46
N ILE A 70 10.54 -2.93 3.90
CA ILE A 70 11.47 -3.45 2.88
C ILE A 70 12.36 -4.56 3.48
N LEU A 71 12.91 -4.34 4.68
CA LEU A 71 13.75 -5.33 5.36
C LEU A 71 12.95 -6.57 5.75
N PHE A 72 11.70 -6.40 6.20
CA PHE A 72 10.79 -7.50 6.49
C PHE A 72 10.51 -8.35 5.24
N ILE A 73 10.17 -7.72 4.11
CA ILE A 73 9.94 -8.43 2.84
C ILE A 73 11.21 -9.17 2.40
N LEU A 74 12.38 -8.53 2.50
CA LEU A 74 13.67 -9.16 2.20
C LEU A 74 13.91 -10.38 3.11
N GLY A 75 13.67 -10.25 4.41
CA GLY A 75 13.77 -11.35 5.39
C GLY A 75 12.81 -12.49 5.09
N CYS A 76 11.58 -12.20 4.68
CA CYS A 76 10.60 -13.19 4.24
C CYS A 76 11.05 -13.91 2.96
N ILE A 77 11.54 -13.19 1.96
CA ILE A 77 12.05 -13.80 0.71
C ILE A 77 13.22 -14.75 1.03
N LEU A 78 14.19 -14.30 1.83
CA LEU A 78 15.33 -15.11 2.25
C LEU A 78 14.92 -16.36 3.04
N ARG A 79 13.82 -16.27 3.80
CA ARG A 79 13.26 -17.39 4.54
C ARG A 79 12.65 -18.47 3.65
N PHE A 80 12.01 -18.11 2.55
CA PHE A 80 11.36 -19.07 1.64
C PHE A 80 12.33 -19.70 0.62
N LEU A 81 13.57 -19.21 0.52
CA LEU A 81 14.59 -19.83 -0.31
C LEU A 81 15.06 -21.15 0.33
N PRO A 82 15.12 -22.27 -0.41
CA PRO A 82 15.43 -23.61 0.12
C PRO A 82 16.93 -23.82 0.44
N ILE A 83 17.68 -22.77 0.74
CA ILE A 83 19.12 -22.80 0.98
C ILE A 83 19.39 -22.56 2.47
N ASN A 84 20.05 -23.51 3.15
CA ASN A 84 20.32 -23.44 4.60
C ASN A 84 21.02 -22.16 5.06
N GLN A 85 21.94 -21.61 4.25
CA GLN A 85 22.63 -20.35 4.56
C GLN A 85 21.66 -19.15 4.52
N CYS A 86 20.70 -19.14 3.59
CA CYS A 86 19.69 -18.09 3.50
C CYS A 86 18.80 -18.03 4.75
N PHE A 87 18.56 -19.15 5.41
CA PHE A 87 17.82 -19.17 6.68
C PHE A 87 18.57 -18.44 7.80
N CYS A 88 19.89 -18.64 7.93
CA CYS A 88 20.70 -17.90 8.90
C CYS A 88 20.68 -16.40 8.62
N PHE A 89 20.82 -16.01 7.35
CA PHE A 89 20.73 -14.60 6.96
C PHE A 89 19.35 -14.01 7.20
N ALA A 90 18.28 -14.75 6.90
CA ALA A 90 16.90 -14.33 7.17
C ALA A 90 16.68 -14.03 8.66
N ARG A 91 17.21 -14.88 9.55
CA ARG A 91 17.12 -14.64 11.01
C ARG A 91 17.84 -13.37 11.44
N ILE A 92 19.03 -13.10 10.89
CA ILE A 92 19.78 -11.87 11.18
C ILE A 92 19.03 -10.64 10.68
N VAL A 93 18.52 -10.68 9.45
CA VAL A 93 17.75 -9.59 8.84
C VAL A 93 16.48 -9.31 9.65
N LEU A 94 15.71 -10.33 10.01
CA LEU A 94 14.49 -10.18 10.81
C LEU A 94 14.78 -9.73 12.25
N ALA A 95 15.93 -10.07 12.83
CA ALA A 95 16.33 -9.55 14.13
C ALA A 95 16.65 -8.05 14.08
N ILE A 96 17.33 -7.60 13.02
CA ILE A 96 17.57 -6.16 12.79
C ILE A 96 16.25 -5.43 12.52
N ASP A 97 15.35 -6.04 11.73
CA ASP A 97 14.02 -5.50 11.47
C ASP A 97 13.23 -5.27 12.76
N LEU A 98 13.25 -6.24 13.69
CA LEU A 98 12.61 -6.09 15.01
C LEU A 98 13.13 -4.88 15.80
N CYS A 99 14.43 -4.58 15.74
CA CYS A 99 14.98 -3.38 16.37
C CYS A 99 14.37 -2.10 15.79
N ILE A 100 14.14 -2.06 14.47
CA ILE A 100 13.49 -0.92 13.81
C ILE A 100 12.04 -0.78 14.26
N TRP A 101 11.30 -1.89 14.36
CA TRP A 101 9.94 -1.88 14.92
C TRP A 101 9.88 -1.40 16.37
N TYR A 102 10.89 -1.69 17.20
CA TYR A 102 10.97 -1.11 18.54
C TYR A 102 11.22 0.39 18.51
N ILE A 103 12.12 0.88 17.65
CA ILE A 103 12.31 2.33 17.48
C ILE A 103 11.00 2.99 17.02
N ARG A 104 10.21 2.33 16.16
CA ARG A 104 8.90 2.82 15.72
C ARG A 104 7.90 3.02 16.87
N THR A 105 7.99 2.27 17.96
CA THR A 105 7.13 2.49 19.12
C THR A 105 7.32 3.88 19.76
N LEU A 106 8.50 4.50 19.58
CA LEU A 106 8.76 5.85 20.05
C LEU A 106 7.86 6.90 19.38
N ASP A 107 7.44 6.69 18.13
CA ASP A 107 6.49 7.60 17.46
C ASP A 107 5.11 7.58 18.16
N ILE A 108 4.69 6.41 18.66
CA ILE A 108 3.46 6.30 19.47
C ILE A 108 3.64 7.05 20.80
N PHE A 109 4.81 6.94 21.43
CA PHE A 109 5.11 7.72 22.64
C PHE A 109 5.23 9.22 22.39
N SER A 110 5.58 9.63 21.16
CA SER A 110 5.62 11.05 20.77
C SER A 110 4.23 11.71 20.83
N ALA A 111 3.18 10.91 20.67
CA ALA A 111 1.80 11.35 20.80
C ALA A 111 1.42 11.72 22.25
N ILE A 112 2.12 11.18 23.25
CA ILE A 112 1.79 11.36 24.67
C ILE A 112 2.29 12.72 25.17
N LYS A 113 1.40 13.51 25.79
CA LYS A 113 1.70 14.89 26.27
C LYS A 113 2.96 15.02 27.12
N ARG A 114 3.26 14.03 27.96
CA ARG A 114 4.41 14.05 28.88
C ARG A 114 5.73 13.63 28.24
N LEU A 115 5.68 12.78 27.21
CA LEU A 115 6.86 12.17 26.60
C LEU A 115 7.24 12.82 25.25
N GLY A 116 6.26 13.34 24.53
CA GLY A 116 6.46 13.88 23.19
C GLY A 116 7.48 15.02 23.11
N PRO A 117 7.38 16.10 23.90
CA PRO A 117 8.37 17.17 23.86
C PRO A 117 9.79 16.68 24.18
N LYS A 118 9.93 15.69 25.08
CA LYS A 118 11.22 15.09 25.42
C LYS A 118 11.80 14.28 24.26
N LEU A 119 10.97 13.55 23.53
CA LEU A 119 11.41 12.77 22.36
C LEU A 119 11.84 13.67 21.20
N VAL A 120 11.13 14.77 20.95
CA VAL A 120 11.53 15.76 19.94
C VAL A 120 12.89 16.37 20.31
N MET A 121 13.08 16.71 21.58
CA MET A 121 14.34 17.23 22.09
C MET A 121 15.51 16.23 21.96
N ILE A 122 15.30 14.95 22.28
CA ILE A 122 16.30 13.89 22.05
C ILE A 122 16.66 13.83 20.55
N GLY A 123 15.67 13.98 19.66
CA GLY A 123 15.89 14.03 18.22
C GLY A 123 16.84 15.14 17.78
N GLU A 124 16.71 16.33 18.37
CA GLU A 124 17.61 17.47 18.10
C GLU A 124 19.01 17.25 18.70
N MET A 125 19.10 16.67 19.90
CA MET A 125 20.37 16.34 20.56
C MET A 125 21.22 15.32 19.76
N ILE A 126 20.60 14.50 18.89
CA ILE A 126 21.34 13.60 18.00
C ILE A 126 22.27 14.38 17.06
N HIS A 127 21.95 15.63 16.71
CA HIS A 127 22.83 16.45 15.89
C HIS A 127 24.15 16.76 16.62
N ASP A 128 24.09 17.08 17.91
CA ASP A 128 25.27 17.32 18.74
C ASP A 128 26.05 16.02 18.98
N LEU A 129 25.33 14.90 19.13
CA LEU A 129 25.93 13.59 19.27
C LEU A 129 26.80 13.22 18.04
N LYS A 130 26.41 13.61 16.82
CA LYS A 130 27.21 13.31 15.61
C LYS A 130 28.61 13.92 15.67
N PHE A 131 28.74 15.18 16.12
CA PHE A 131 30.03 15.83 16.27
C PHE A 131 30.85 15.21 17.40
N PHE A 132 30.19 14.87 18.51
CA PHE A 132 30.83 14.16 19.61
C PHE A 132 31.37 12.79 19.16
N MET A 133 30.62 12.01 18.40
CA MET A 133 31.05 10.71 17.88
C MET A 133 32.29 10.84 16.98
N LEU A 134 32.40 11.91 16.18
CA LEU A 134 33.58 12.16 15.38
C LEU A 134 34.82 12.40 16.25
N MET A 135 34.69 13.22 17.30
CA MET A 135 35.78 13.41 18.26
C MET A 135 36.13 12.09 18.97
N LEU A 136 35.12 11.33 19.40
CA LEU A 136 35.31 10.06 20.08
C LEU A 136 36.10 9.05 19.23
N ILE A 137 35.82 8.96 17.93
CA ILE A 137 36.55 8.08 17.01
C ILE A 137 38.04 8.47 16.96
N VAL A 138 38.37 9.76 16.93
CA VAL A 138 39.77 10.22 16.95
C VAL A 138 40.49 9.75 18.21
N PHE A 139 39.85 9.87 19.38
CA PHE A 139 40.44 9.41 20.65
C PHE A 139 40.54 7.88 20.74
N ILE A 140 39.52 7.15 20.26
CA ILE A 140 39.54 5.68 20.17
C ILE A 140 40.72 5.20 19.32
N LEU A 141 40.96 5.82 18.17
CA LEU A 141 42.08 5.44 17.30
C LEU A 141 43.44 5.86 17.88
N ALA A 142 43.52 7.04 18.48
CA ALA A 142 44.73 7.56 19.10
C ALA A 142 45.24 6.68 20.25
N PHE A 143 44.32 6.05 20.99
CA PHE A 143 44.66 5.08 22.03
C PHE A 143 44.79 3.65 21.49
N GLY A 144 43.82 3.20 20.70
CA GLY A 144 43.69 1.81 20.28
C GLY A 144 44.83 1.32 19.38
N VAL A 145 45.35 2.16 18.48
CA VAL A 145 46.45 1.76 17.58
C VAL A 145 47.76 1.56 18.35
N PRO A 146 48.22 2.52 19.20
CA PRO A 146 49.38 2.28 20.06
C PRO A 146 49.19 1.13 21.03
N ALA A 147 48.01 1.00 21.66
CA ALA A 147 47.72 -0.11 22.57
C ALA A 147 47.86 -1.48 21.89
N TYR A 148 47.32 -1.62 20.68
CA TYR A 148 47.49 -2.84 19.88
C TYR A 148 48.96 -3.12 19.56
N SER A 149 49.73 -2.08 19.19
CA SER A 149 51.15 -2.23 18.88
C SER A 149 51.99 -2.63 20.11
N LEU A 150 51.59 -2.21 21.31
CA LEU A 150 52.32 -2.49 22.56
C LEU A 150 52.00 -3.88 23.13
N LEU A 151 50.80 -4.39 22.88
CA LEU A 151 50.31 -5.68 23.41
C LEU A 151 50.48 -6.84 22.43
N ASP A 152 50.04 -6.66 21.18
CA ASP A 152 49.83 -7.77 20.22
C ASP A 152 50.64 -7.58 18.92
N GLY A 153 51.71 -6.77 18.94
CA GLY A 153 52.46 -6.31 17.78
C GLY A 153 53.14 -7.39 16.90
N ILE A 154 52.90 -8.68 17.13
CA ILE A 154 53.59 -9.80 16.46
C ILE A 154 52.64 -10.67 15.61
N GLU A 155 51.31 -10.52 15.72
CA GLU A 155 50.41 -11.30 14.85
C GLU A 155 50.34 -10.77 13.41
N LYS A 156 50.40 -11.70 12.44
CA LYS A 156 50.37 -11.41 10.99
C LYS A 156 49.10 -10.64 10.61
N HIS A 157 49.25 -9.68 9.70
CA HIS A 157 48.16 -8.86 9.15
C HIS A 157 46.87 -9.65 8.90
N SER A 158 45.89 -9.47 9.79
CA SER A 158 44.56 -10.05 9.69
C SER A 158 43.56 -8.94 9.38
N TRP A 159 42.59 -9.21 8.50
CA TRP A 159 41.47 -8.31 8.21
C TRP A 159 40.60 -8.02 9.45
N HIS A 160 40.79 -8.79 10.52
CA HIS A 160 40.11 -8.60 11.80
C HIS A 160 40.77 -7.56 12.72
N MET A 161 41.99 -7.09 12.39
CA MET A 161 42.77 -6.16 13.21
C MET A 161 42.03 -4.84 13.54
N PRO A 162 41.38 -4.15 12.57
CA PRO A 162 40.64 -2.92 12.89
C PRO A 162 39.48 -3.15 13.88
N ARG A 163 38.80 -4.30 13.78
CA ARG A 163 37.70 -4.66 14.69
C ARG A 163 38.22 -4.87 16.12
N TYR A 164 39.37 -5.52 16.26
CA TYR A 164 39.99 -5.73 17.57
C TYR A 164 40.40 -4.40 18.21
N ILE A 165 41.11 -3.54 17.47
CA ILE A 165 41.54 -2.21 17.94
C ILE A 165 40.36 -1.38 18.45
N ILE A 166 39.30 -1.26 17.62
CA ILE A 166 38.14 -0.44 17.96
C ILE A 166 37.42 -1.03 19.18
N ASN A 167 37.21 -2.34 19.23
CA ASN A 167 36.52 -2.98 20.35
C ASN A 167 37.31 -2.83 21.65
N PHE A 168 38.61 -3.08 21.62
CA PHE A 168 39.49 -2.98 22.78
C PHE A 168 39.44 -1.58 23.42
N ALA A 169 39.62 -0.53 22.60
CA ALA A 169 39.55 0.84 23.08
C ALA A 169 38.12 1.26 23.49
N TYR A 170 37.10 0.86 22.73
CA TYR A 170 35.71 1.25 22.99
C TYR A 170 35.17 0.72 24.33
N TRP A 171 35.38 -0.57 24.63
CA TRP A 171 34.87 -1.17 25.86
C TRP A 171 35.49 -0.57 27.13
N GLN A 172 36.74 -0.11 27.03
CA GLN A 172 37.41 0.54 28.14
C GLN A 172 36.73 1.84 28.55
N ILE A 173 36.16 2.63 27.63
CA ILE A 173 35.39 3.85 28.00
C ILE A 173 34.30 3.50 29.02
N PHE A 174 33.67 2.33 28.91
CA PHE A 174 32.61 1.86 29.81
C PHE A 174 33.12 1.18 31.08
N GLY A 175 34.43 1.18 31.31
CA GLY A 175 35.06 0.61 32.51
C GLY A 175 35.34 -0.88 32.42
N GLU A 176 35.18 -1.50 31.24
CA GLU A 176 35.62 -2.88 31.02
C GLU A 176 37.13 -2.90 30.79
N LEU A 177 37.85 -2.95 31.90
CA LEU A 177 39.31 -3.08 31.92
C LEU A 177 39.64 -4.55 31.65
N GLN A 178 39.83 -4.89 30.37
CA GLN A 178 40.40 -6.20 30.02
C GLN A 178 41.74 -6.38 30.75
N GLU A 179 41.88 -7.54 31.41
CA GLU A 179 42.84 -7.87 32.46
C GLU A 179 44.19 -7.14 32.34
N ILE A 180 44.28 -5.98 33.00
CA ILE A 180 45.52 -5.24 33.24
C ILE A 180 46.58 -6.16 33.86
N ASP A 181 46.13 -7.16 34.62
CA ASP A 181 46.94 -8.19 35.27
C ASP A 181 47.73 -9.09 34.29
N GLN A 182 47.31 -9.19 33.01
CA GLN A 182 48.07 -9.90 31.98
C GLN A 182 49.15 -8.99 31.34
N ILE A 183 48.90 -7.69 31.30
CA ILE A 183 49.80 -6.67 30.75
C ILE A 183 51.07 -6.56 31.62
N GLU A 184 50.92 -6.62 32.94
CA GLU A 184 52.02 -6.55 33.90
C GLU A 184 52.91 -7.81 33.88
N LYS A 185 52.35 -8.98 33.57
CA LYS A 185 53.07 -10.27 33.67
C LYS A 185 53.99 -10.58 32.48
N ASN A 186 53.71 -10.04 31.30
CA ASN A 186 54.40 -10.46 30.06
C ASN A 186 55.36 -9.41 29.49
N TYR A 187 55.24 -8.14 29.87
CA TYR A 187 56.04 -7.07 29.26
C TYR A 187 56.43 -5.98 30.27
N GLU A 188 57.69 -5.97 30.70
CA GLU A 188 58.14 -5.00 31.70
C GLU A 188 58.00 -3.55 31.19
N LEU A 189 58.66 -3.17 30.08
CA LEU A 189 58.63 -1.77 29.63
C LEU A 189 57.32 -1.37 28.91
N SER A 190 56.82 -2.19 27.98
CA SER A 190 55.59 -1.85 27.24
C SER A 190 54.36 -1.92 28.14
N GLY A 191 54.37 -2.74 29.19
CA GLY A 191 53.31 -2.79 30.19
C GLY A 191 53.16 -1.49 30.98
N TYR A 192 54.27 -0.91 31.46
CA TYR A 192 54.23 0.40 32.13
C TYR A 192 53.74 1.51 31.19
N VAL A 193 54.24 1.56 29.94
CA VAL A 193 53.80 2.56 28.96
C VAL A 193 52.31 2.40 28.66
N MET A 194 51.84 1.17 28.49
CA MET A 194 50.43 0.85 28.25
C MET A 194 49.56 1.26 29.44
N PHE A 195 50.00 1.00 30.67
CA PHE A 195 49.30 1.43 31.88
C PHE A 195 49.13 2.95 31.93
N PHE A 196 50.21 3.72 31.71
CA PHE A 196 50.13 5.18 31.67
C PHE A 196 49.23 5.68 30.54
N LEU A 197 49.32 5.08 29.36
CA LEU A 197 48.49 5.41 28.21
C LEU A 197 47.00 5.15 28.52
N LEU A 198 46.69 4.03 29.16
CA LEU A 198 45.33 3.66 29.59
C LEU A 198 44.80 4.65 30.62
N VAL A 199 45.59 5.01 31.64
CA VAL A 199 45.20 5.99 32.66
C VAL A 199 44.90 7.35 32.01
N ALA A 200 45.76 7.82 31.10
CA ALA A 200 45.54 9.06 30.37
C ALA A 200 44.30 9.00 29.49
N TYR A 201 44.11 7.89 28.75
CA TYR A 201 42.94 7.66 27.90
C TYR A 201 41.64 7.68 28.70
N MET A 202 41.58 6.93 29.78
CA MET A 202 40.40 6.83 30.65
C MET A 202 40.09 8.17 31.33
N THR A 203 41.12 8.91 31.73
CA THR A 203 40.96 10.27 32.27
C THR A 203 40.33 11.19 31.22
N VAL A 204 40.87 11.24 30.01
CA VAL A 204 40.34 12.11 28.95
C VAL A 204 38.95 11.66 28.53
N ALA A 205 38.72 10.37 28.31
CA ALA A 205 37.42 9.87 27.87
C ALA A 205 36.33 10.08 28.93
N ASN A 206 36.58 9.67 30.17
CA ASN A 206 35.53 9.65 31.19
C ASN A 206 35.39 10.96 31.95
N ILE A 207 36.48 11.71 32.17
CA ILE A 207 36.41 12.99 32.88
C ILE A 207 36.22 14.16 31.91
N LEU A 208 36.84 14.15 30.73
CA LEU A 208 36.70 15.26 29.78
C LEU A 208 35.55 15.03 28.81
N LEU A 209 35.56 13.94 28.03
CA LEU A 209 34.61 13.77 26.92
C LEU A 209 33.17 13.58 27.41
N ILE A 210 32.92 12.72 28.41
CA ILE A 210 31.57 12.53 28.94
C ILE A 210 31.01 13.83 29.53
N ASN A 211 31.82 14.58 30.29
CA ASN A 211 31.39 15.86 30.88
C ASN A 211 31.15 16.94 29.81
N LEU A 212 31.95 16.96 28.75
CA LEU A 212 31.71 17.83 27.61
C LEU A 212 30.39 17.47 26.91
N LEU A 213 30.09 16.17 26.75
CA LEU A 213 28.82 15.72 26.16
C LEU A 213 27.63 16.15 27.01
N ILE A 214 27.72 16.00 28.34
CA ILE A 214 26.70 16.47 29.28
C ILE A 214 26.51 17.99 29.15
N ALA A 215 27.59 18.76 29.07
CA ALA A 215 27.54 20.22 28.91
C ALA A 215 26.89 20.63 27.58
N MET A 216 27.23 19.96 26.47
CA MET A 216 26.60 20.19 25.17
C MET A 216 25.10 19.88 25.21
N PHE A 217 24.71 18.73 25.79
CA PHE A 217 23.30 18.39 25.95
C PHE A 217 22.55 19.36 26.86
N SER A 218 23.16 19.84 27.94
CA SER A 218 22.54 20.85 28.80
C SER A 218 22.31 22.16 28.05
N ASN A 219 23.32 22.64 27.33
CA ASN A 219 23.21 23.88 26.56
C ASN A 219 22.14 23.77 25.45
N THR A 220 22.09 22.64 24.75
CA THR A 220 21.07 22.40 23.73
C THR A 220 19.69 22.19 24.35
N PHE A 221 19.59 21.53 25.51
CA PHE A 221 18.35 21.41 26.27
C PHE A 221 17.78 22.80 26.59
N ASP A 222 18.60 23.68 27.17
CA ASP A 222 18.17 25.01 27.60
C ASP A 222 17.74 25.87 26.41
N ARG A 223 18.49 25.80 25.30
CA ARG A 223 18.15 26.52 24.06
C ARG A 223 16.84 26.01 23.44
N LEU A 224 16.59 24.71 23.45
CA LEU A 224 15.48 24.10 22.73
C LEU A 224 14.23 23.86 23.58
N HIS A 225 14.29 23.94 24.91
CA HIS A 225 13.19 23.56 25.78
C HIS A 225 11.91 24.38 25.52
N SER A 226 12.04 25.70 25.30
CA SER A 226 10.90 26.57 24.97
C SER A 226 10.32 26.27 23.59
N ASP A 227 11.20 26.09 22.61
CA ASP A 227 10.85 26.00 21.19
C ASP A 227 10.27 24.62 20.86
N THR A 228 10.80 23.58 21.48
CA THR A 228 10.37 22.19 21.30
C THR A 228 8.92 21.99 21.74
N ASN A 229 8.46 22.69 22.78
CA ASN A 229 7.06 22.64 23.19
C ASN A 229 6.13 23.23 22.11
N CYS A 230 6.56 24.26 21.41
CA CYS A 230 5.81 24.83 20.28
C CYS A 230 5.79 23.88 19.08
N ILE A 231 6.97 23.36 18.71
CA ILE A 231 7.11 22.38 17.61
C ILE A 231 6.27 21.14 17.87
N TRP A 232 6.33 20.59 19.09
CA TRP A 232 5.54 19.44 19.49
C TRP A 232 4.04 19.73 19.42
N LYS A 233 3.56 20.89 19.89
CA LYS A 233 2.14 21.28 19.76
C LYS A 233 1.70 21.34 18.29
N PHE A 234 2.55 21.86 17.40
CA PHE A 234 2.28 21.89 15.96
C PHE A 234 2.24 20.48 15.34
N GLN A 235 3.17 19.60 15.72
CA GLN A 235 3.18 18.20 15.31
C GLN A 235 1.94 17.45 15.83
N GLN A 236 1.54 17.69 17.07
CA GLN A 236 0.33 17.13 17.68
C GLN A 236 -0.93 17.49 16.92
N TYR A 237 -1.10 18.76 16.54
CA TYR A 237 -2.21 19.17 15.71
C TYR A 237 -2.25 18.39 14.39
N SER A 238 -1.10 18.21 13.76
CA SER A 238 -0.97 17.45 12.51
C SER A 238 -1.34 15.97 12.69
N LEU A 239 -0.90 15.36 13.80
CA LEU A 239 -1.24 13.98 14.17
C LEU A 239 -2.76 13.82 14.40
N VAL A 240 -3.39 14.73 15.15
CA VAL A 240 -4.84 14.70 15.40
C VAL A 240 -5.63 14.83 14.09
N CYS A 241 -5.26 15.78 13.23
CA CYS A 241 -5.90 15.97 11.92
C CYS A 241 -5.77 14.74 11.00
N TYR A 242 -4.75 13.92 11.24
CA TYR A 242 -4.46 12.73 10.48
C TYR A 242 -5.24 11.52 11.01
N GLU A 243 -5.30 11.34 12.34
CA GLU A 243 -6.13 10.31 12.97
C GLU A 243 -7.62 10.50 12.67
N LEU A 244 -8.10 11.74 12.58
CA LEU A 244 -9.49 12.03 12.15
C LEU A 244 -9.80 11.58 10.71
N LYS A 245 -8.79 11.35 9.87
CA LYS A 245 -8.94 10.88 8.48
C LYS A 245 -8.70 9.38 8.33
N ARG A 246 -8.27 8.69 9.39
CA ARG A 246 -8.08 7.24 9.39
C ARG A 246 -9.44 6.51 9.53
N PRO A 247 -9.58 5.29 8.99
CA PRO A 247 -10.72 4.44 9.35
C PRO A 247 -10.70 4.13 10.85
N LEU A 248 -11.87 3.94 11.45
CA LEU A 248 -12.10 3.85 12.89
C LEU A 248 -11.38 2.70 13.63
N LEU A 249 -10.82 1.74 12.89
CA LEU A 249 -10.28 0.51 13.46
C LEU A 249 -8.75 0.55 13.52
N PRO A 250 -8.12 0.18 14.65
CA PRO A 250 -6.68 0.05 14.74
C PRO A 250 -6.17 -1.09 13.85
N PRO A 251 -4.95 -1.02 13.31
CA PRO A 251 -4.29 -2.19 12.72
C PRO A 251 -4.13 -3.22 13.84
N PRO A 252 -4.66 -4.47 13.78
CA PRO A 252 -4.89 -5.40 12.66
C PRO A 252 -6.34 -5.57 12.16
N LEU A 253 -7.33 -4.93 12.80
CA LEU A 253 -8.76 -5.05 12.43
C LEU A 253 -9.11 -4.25 11.17
N ILE A 254 -8.18 -3.41 10.70
CA ILE A 254 -8.32 -2.62 9.48
C ILE A 254 -8.55 -3.48 8.23
N ILE A 255 -8.11 -4.76 8.23
CA ILE A 255 -8.39 -5.73 7.15
C ILE A 255 -9.90 -5.79 6.87
N ILE A 256 -10.72 -5.83 7.92
CA ILE A 256 -12.18 -5.93 7.79
C ILE A 256 -12.72 -4.69 7.05
N SER A 257 -12.21 -3.50 7.39
CA SER A 257 -12.60 -2.25 6.72
C SER A 257 -12.16 -2.21 5.25
N HIS A 258 -10.98 -2.74 4.92
CA HIS A 258 -10.50 -2.82 3.55
C HIS A 258 -11.29 -3.83 2.72
N ILE A 259 -11.55 -5.02 3.28
CA ILE A 259 -12.40 -6.04 2.66
C ILE A 259 -13.80 -5.49 2.42
N TRP A 260 -14.42 -4.85 3.41
CA TRP A 260 -15.74 -4.24 3.28
C TRP A 260 -15.80 -3.18 2.18
N ARG A 261 -14.78 -2.31 2.09
CA ARG A 261 -14.68 -1.31 1.02
C ARG A 261 -14.50 -1.95 -0.37
N ILE A 262 -13.71 -3.02 -0.47
CA ILE A 262 -13.53 -3.77 -1.73
C ILE A 262 -14.85 -4.43 -2.14
N ILE A 263 -15.58 -5.02 -1.19
CA ILE A 263 -16.90 -5.63 -1.43
C ILE A 263 -17.89 -4.59 -1.94
N ILE A 264 -18.00 -3.43 -1.28
CA ILE A 264 -18.88 -2.32 -1.73
C ILE A 264 -18.46 -1.85 -3.12
N TYR A 265 -17.15 -1.71 -3.37
CA TYR A 265 -16.65 -1.30 -4.68
C TYR A 265 -17.03 -2.32 -5.76
N MET A 266 -16.81 -3.62 -5.52
CA MET A 266 -17.19 -4.69 -6.44
C MET A 266 -18.70 -4.71 -6.68
N PHE A 267 -19.52 -4.57 -5.63
CA PHE A 267 -20.97 -4.53 -5.76
C PHE A 267 -21.44 -3.30 -6.56
N SER A 268 -20.86 -2.13 -6.30
CA SER A 268 -21.15 -0.90 -7.07
C SER A 268 -20.73 -1.01 -8.54
N HIS A 269 -19.64 -1.74 -8.82
CA HIS A 269 -19.17 -1.99 -10.17
C HIS A 269 -20.10 -2.96 -10.91
N ILE A 270 -20.57 -4.02 -10.24
CA ILE A 270 -21.58 -4.95 -10.76
C ILE A 270 -22.90 -4.22 -11.04
N ILE A 271 -23.34 -3.31 -10.15
CA ILE A 271 -24.54 -2.48 -10.37
C ILE A 271 -24.35 -1.56 -11.58
N LYS A 272 -23.19 -0.93 -11.75
CA LYS A 272 -22.89 -0.09 -12.92
C LYS A 272 -22.90 -0.90 -14.22
N ILE A 273 -22.31 -2.10 -14.22
CA ILE A 273 -22.35 -3.01 -15.38
C ILE A 273 -23.79 -3.41 -15.69
N LYS A 274 -24.59 -3.77 -14.67
CA LYS A 274 -26.00 -4.11 -14.83
C LYS A 274 -26.82 -2.94 -15.39
N TRP A 275 -26.57 -1.71 -14.91
CA TRP A 275 -27.22 -0.51 -15.43
C TRP A 275 -26.86 -0.23 -16.89
N PHE A 276 -25.57 -0.36 -17.26
CA PHE A 276 -25.12 -0.25 -18.65
C PHE A 276 -25.76 -1.31 -19.56
N TYR A 277 -25.84 -2.55 -19.09
CA TYR A 277 -26.46 -3.65 -19.82
C TYR A 277 -27.97 -3.42 -20.02
N MET A 278 -28.68 -2.95 -18.99
CA MET A 278 -30.10 -2.59 -19.08
C MET A 278 -30.33 -1.44 -20.07
N LYS A 279 -29.49 -0.39 -20.03
CA LYS A 279 -29.57 0.74 -20.96
C LYS A 279 -29.36 0.29 -22.42
N TYR A 280 -28.40 -0.61 -22.65
CA TYR A 280 -28.16 -1.18 -23.99
C TYR A 280 -29.35 -1.99 -24.52
N ILE A 281 -30.00 -2.78 -23.65
CA ILE A 281 -31.22 -3.52 -24.02
C ILE A 281 -32.37 -2.56 -24.34
N GLU A 282 -32.52 -1.49 -23.57
CA GLU A 282 -33.59 -0.50 -23.76
C GLU A 282 -33.45 0.24 -25.09
N GLU A 283 -32.24 0.71 -25.43
CA GLU A 283 -31.95 1.33 -26.73
C GLU A 283 -32.21 0.36 -27.91
N LYS A 284 -31.83 -0.92 -27.77
CA LYS A 284 -32.08 -1.94 -28.80
C LYS A 284 -33.57 -2.22 -28.98
N ASN A 285 -34.33 -2.29 -27.89
CA ASN A 285 -35.78 -2.50 -27.93
C ASN A 285 -36.50 -1.29 -28.54
N GLN A 286 -36.06 -0.07 -28.23
CA GLN A 286 -36.62 1.14 -28.82
C GLN A 286 -36.33 1.23 -30.33
N ALA A 287 -35.12 0.87 -30.76
CA ALA A 287 -34.78 0.77 -32.18
C ALA A 287 -35.62 -0.30 -32.92
N LYS A 288 -35.89 -1.45 -32.28
CA LYS A 288 -36.78 -2.49 -32.82
C LYS A 288 -38.21 -1.96 -32.98
N LYS A 289 -38.75 -1.25 -31.98
CA LYS A 289 -40.09 -0.63 -32.05
C LYS A 289 -40.20 0.40 -33.17
N ILE A 290 -39.22 1.29 -33.32
CA ILE A 290 -39.20 2.30 -34.39
C ILE A 290 -39.18 1.62 -35.77
N LYS A 291 -38.38 0.57 -35.94
CA LYS A 291 -38.30 -0.18 -37.20
C LYS A 291 -39.63 -0.85 -37.55
N ILE A 292 -40.31 -1.44 -36.58
CA ILE A 292 -41.64 -2.06 -36.78
C ILE A 292 -42.68 -1.00 -37.15
N ASN A 293 -42.75 0.11 -36.41
CA ASN A 293 -43.70 1.19 -36.70
C ASN A 293 -43.51 1.76 -38.11
N LYS A 294 -42.26 1.91 -38.57
CA LYS A 294 -41.97 2.37 -39.93
C LYS A 294 -42.45 1.40 -41.03
N ILE A 295 -42.38 0.09 -40.78
CA ILE A 295 -42.90 -0.92 -41.71
C ILE A 295 -44.42 -0.85 -41.75
N LEU A 296 -45.06 -0.71 -40.57
CA LEU A 296 -46.51 -0.62 -40.43
C LEU A 296 -47.08 0.61 -41.12
N THR A 297 -46.47 1.78 -40.92
CA THR A 297 -46.93 3.03 -41.59
C THR A 297 -46.84 2.92 -43.09
N LYS A 298 -45.76 2.30 -43.61
CA LYS A 298 -45.60 2.10 -45.05
C LYS A 298 -46.67 1.17 -45.63
N GLN A 299 -47.00 0.09 -44.91
CA GLN A 299 -48.06 -0.83 -45.32
C GLN A 299 -49.44 -0.17 -45.29
N ILE A 300 -49.72 0.69 -44.31
CA ILE A 300 -50.97 1.46 -44.25
C ILE A 300 -51.06 2.43 -45.44
N GLU A 301 -49.97 3.14 -45.75
CA GLU A 301 -49.91 4.09 -46.89
C GLU A 301 -50.15 3.36 -48.23
N GLU A 302 -49.53 2.18 -48.43
CA GLU A 302 -49.76 1.35 -49.62
C GLU A 302 -51.23 0.87 -49.75
N ILE A 303 -51.92 0.62 -48.63
CA ILE A 303 -53.34 0.22 -48.61
C ILE A 303 -54.25 1.43 -48.87
N GLU A 304 -53.97 2.59 -48.25
CA GLU A 304 -54.72 3.83 -48.46
C GLU A 304 -54.64 4.29 -49.91
N ASP A 305 -53.46 4.21 -50.54
CA ASP A 305 -53.28 4.53 -51.96
C ASP A 305 -54.08 3.59 -52.86
N ALA A 306 -54.07 2.28 -52.59
CA ALA A 306 -54.84 1.30 -53.35
C ALA A 306 -56.35 1.54 -53.24
N LEU A 307 -56.85 1.82 -52.03
CA LEU A 307 -58.25 2.17 -51.77
C LEU A 307 -58.64 3.49 -52.46
N GLY A 308 -57.80 4.52 -52.37
CA GLY A 308 -58.03 5.80 -53.03
C GLY A 308 -58.12 5.66 -54.55
N HIS A 309 -57.25 4.83 -55.14
CA HIS A 309 -57.26 4.55 -56.56
C HIS A 309 -58.54 3.80 -57.00
N GLU A 310 -59.00 2.84 -56.20
CA GLU A 310 -60.25 2.11 -56.47
C GLU A 310 -61.49 3.00 -56.34
N ILE A 311 -61.56 3.84 -55.31
CA ILE A 311 -62.68 4.80 -55.14
C ILE A 311 -62.75 5.78 -56.32
N TYR A 312 -61.59 6.26 -56.79
CA TYR A 312 -61.50 7.13 -57.95
C TYR A 312 -61.99 6.43 -59.24
N PHE A 313 -61.56 5.20 -59.49
CA PHE A 313 -62.04 4.40 -60.62
C PHE A 313 -63.54 4.09 -60.53
N PHE A 314 -64.06 3.81 -59.34
CA PHE A 314 -65.50 3.60 -59.11
C PHE A 314 -66.30 4.88 -59.41
N SER A 315 -65.80 6.05 -59.00
CA SER A 315 -66.42 7.34 -59.33
C SER A 315 -66.42 7.62 -60.83
N LEU A 316 -65.35 7.27 -61.55
CA LEU A 316 -65.29 7.41 -63.01
C LEU A 316 -66.27 6.46 -63.71
N LYS A 317 -66.40 5.22 -63.21
CA LYS A 317 -67.31 4.23 -63.78
C LYS A 317 -68.78 4.61 -63.57
N ASN A 318 -69.16 5.14 -62.40
CA ASN A 318 -70.51 5.68 -62.17
C ASN A 318 -70.80 6.91 -63.06
N ASN A 319 -69.80 7.76 -63.31
CA ASN A 319 -69.96 8.90 -64.23
C ASN A 319 -70.07 8.46 -65.70
N GLN A 320 -69.43 7.35 -66.10
CA GLN A 320 -69.61 6.74 -67.43
C GLN A 320 -70.93 5.98 -67.55
N GLU A 321 -71.38 5.28 -66.50
CA GLU A 321 -72.70 4.61 -66.46
C GLU A 321 -73.87 5.62 -66.43
N GLN A 322 -73.67 6.86 -65.97
CA GLN A 322 -74.63 7.96 -66.15
C GLN A 322 -74.69 8.50 -67.60
N ILE A 323 -73.68 8.22 -68.43
CA ILE A 323 -73.66 8.64 -69.85
C ILE A 323 -74.22 7.51 -70.75
N ASP A 324 -74.05 6.24 -70.36
CA ASP A 324 -74.54 5.07 -71.09
C ASP A 324 -75.52 4.23 -70.25
N SER A 325 -76.78 4.68 -70.14
CA SER A 325 -77.99 3.81 -70.20
C SER A 325 -79.28 4.59 -69.88
N ASN A 326 -79.99 4.99 -70.95
CA ASN A 326 -81.40 4.58 -71.04
C ASN A 326 -81.39 3.08 -71.41
N GLU A 327 -82.16 2.27 -70.66
CA GLU A 327 -82.37 0.80 -70.83
C GLU A 327 -81.09 -0.04 -70.60
N GLU A 328 -80.96 -0.97 -69.65
CA GLU A 328 -81.80 -2.08 -69.16
C GLU A 328 -81.25 -2.60 -67.80
N ARG A 329 -82.09 -3.22 -66.96
CA ARG A 329 -81.66 -3.87 -65.70
C ARG A 329 -81.05 -5.25 -65.97
N ILE A 330 -80.02 -5.63 -65.20
CA ILE A 330 -79.97 -6.76 -64.23
C ILE A 330 -78.48 -7.03 -63.89
N TYR A 331 -78.06 -6.65 -62.68
CA TYR A 331 -77.30 -7.42 -61.66
C TYR A 331 -76.95 -6.44 -60.52
N SER A 332 -77.26 -6.82 -59.29
CA SER A 332 -77.25 -5.97 -58.09
C SER A 332 -75.84 -5.49 -57.70
N PRO A 333 -75.56 -4.17 -57.65
CA PRO A 333 -74.27 -3.61 -57.22
C PRO A 333 -73.91 -3.85 -55.74
N GLN A 334 -74.88 -4.31 -54.92
CA GLN A 334 -74.73 -4.44 -53.46
C GLN A 334 -74.05 -5.75 -53.01
N GLU A 335 -74.08 -6.83 -53.81
CA GLU A 335 -73.48 -8.12 -53.39
C GLU A 335 -71.98 -8.20 -53.65
N ILE A 336 -71.49 -7.61 -54.75
CA ILE A 336 -70.06 -7.61 -55.11
C ILE A 336 -69.26 -6.70 -54.17
N SER A 337 -69.84 -5.61 -53.67
CA SER A 337 -69.20 -4.74 -52.68
C SER A 337 -69.11 -5.41 -51.32
N SER A 338 -70.17 -6.08 -50.86
CA SER A 338 -70.21 -6.70 -49.53
C SER A 338 -69.23 -7.87 -49.35
N ASN A 339 -69.05 -8.72 -50.38
CA ASN A 339 -68.11 -9.83 -50.31
C ASN A 339 -66.64 -9.38 -50.39
N LYS A 340 -66.36 -8.32 -51.17
CA LYS A 340 -65.01 -7.75 -51.29
C LYS A 340 -64.60 -6.92 -50.07
N ILE A 341 -65.54 -6.18 -49.48
CA ILE A 341 -65.34 -5.50 -48.18
C ILE A 341 -65.05 -6.52 -47.08
N LYS A 342 -65.78 -7.64 -47.03
CA LYS A 342 -65.47 -8.74 -46.09
C LYS A 342 -64.11 -9.38 -46.33
N THR A 343 -63.61 -9.41 -47.57
CA THR A 343 -62.26 -9.93 -47.85
C THR A 343 -61.17 -8.97 -47.37
N LEU A 344 -61.39 -7.66 -47.55
CA LEU A 344 -60.49 -6.62 -47.03
C LEU A 344 -60.52 -6.55 -45.50
N GLU A 345 -61.68 -6.65 -44.87
CA GLU A 345 -61.82 -6.75 -43.40
C GLU A 345 -61.06 -7.97 -42.85
N ASN A 346 -61.16 -9.12 -43.53
CA ASN A 346 -60.39 -10.31 -43.14
C ASN A 346 -58.88 -10.13 -43.31
N GLN A 347 -58.41 -9.45 -44.37
CA GLN A 347 -56.99 -9.16 -44.54
C GLN A 347 -56.47 -8.18 -43.48
N ILE A 348 -57.26 -7.17 -43.12
CA ILE A 348 -56.95 -6.24 -42.02
C ILE A 348 -56.89 -7.00 -40.69
N GLN A 349 -57.83 -7.91 -40.42
CA GLN A 349 -57.84 -8.70 -39.19
C GLN A 349 -56.63 -9.65 -39.10
N ILE A 350 -56.20 -10.23 -40.23
CA ILE A 350 -55.00 -11.08 -40.30
C ILE A 350 -53.73 -10.27 -40.01
N ILE A 351 -53.62 -9.06 -40.59
CA ILE A 351 -52.48 -8.16 -40.38
C ILE A 351 -52.45 -7.69 -38.92
N GLN A 352 -53.58 -7.29 -38.35
CA GLN A 352 -53.68 -6.90 -36.94
C GLN A 352 -53.23 -8.04 -36.01
N ASN A 353 -53.62 -9.28 -36.29
CA ASN A 353 -53.20 -10.44 -35.50
C ASN A 353 -51.69 -10.74 -35.64
N GLN A 354 -51.11 -10.60 -36.84
CA GLN A 354 -49.66 -10.77 -37.05
C GLN A 354 -48.85 -9.71 -36.28
N VAL A 355 -49.33 -8.47 -36.25
CA VAL A 355 -48.72 -7.38 -35.48
C VAL A 355 -48.82 -7.65 -33.97
N LEU A 356 -49.99 -8.10 -33.49
CA LEU A 356 -50.18 -8.45 -32.08
C LEU A 356 -49.24 -9.58 -31.63
N THR A 357 -48.98 -10.54 -32.52
CA THR A 357 -48.08 -11.68 -32.27
C THR A 357 -46.61 -11.24 -32.20
N ILE A 358 -46.21 -10.24 -32.98
CA ILE A 358 -44.84 -9.69 -33.01
C ILE A 358 -44.56 -8.74 -31.84
N VAL A 359 -45.58 -8.03 -31.34
CA VAL A 359 -45.46 -7.10 -30.21
C VAL A 359 -45.39 -7.82 -28.86
N ASN A 360 -46.00 -9.00 -28.75
CA ASN A 360 -45.98 -9.81 -27.53
C ASN A 360 -44.73 -10.72 -27.37
N PHE A 361 -43.73 -10.59 -28.27
CA PHE A 361 -42.43 -11.30 -28.26
C PHE A 361 -41.24 -10.33 -28.27
#